data_AF-A0A7J8DCL8-F1
#
_entry.id   AF-A0A7J8DCL8-F1
#
_cell.length_a   1.000
_cell.length_b   1.000
_cell.length_c   1.000
_cell.angle_alpha   90.00
_cell.angle_beta   90.00
_cell.angle_gamma   90.00
#
_symmetry.space_group_name_H-M   'P 1'
#
loop_
_entity.id
_entity.type
_entity.pdbx_description
1 polymer ?
#
loop_
_entity_poly.entity_id
_entity_poly.type
_entity_poly.pdbx_seq_one_letter_code
_entity_poly.pdbx_strand_id
1 'polypeptide(L)'
;MQMRFDGRLGFPGGYVELQDGSLEEGLNRELSEELGEAAAAFRVERADHRSSHAASGPHFVAHFYAKRLTLEQLTAVERGAPHAKDHGLEVLGLVRVPLYTLRDGVGGLPAFLENTFIGIAREQLLEALQDLGLLESTSGLKL
;
A
#
# COMPACT_ATOMS: atom_id res chain seq x y z
N MET A 1 4.62 -1.88 0.95
CA MET A 1 3.46 -2.68 1.41
C MET A 1 3.73 -3.13 2.83
N GLN A 2 2.74 -3.69 3.51
CA GLN A 2 2.87 -4.22 4.87
C GLN A 2 2.30 -5.63 4.99
N MET A 3 2.93 -6.46 5.81
CA MET A 3 2.36 -7.70 6.30
C MET A 3 1.35 -7.36 7.40
N ARG A 4 0.11 -7.78 7.23
CA ARG A 4 -0.97 -7.58 8.20
C ARG A 4 -1.02 -8.72 9.21
N PHE A 5 -1.72 -8.51 10.32
CA PHE A 5 -1.95 -9.51 11.37
C PHE A 5 -2.56 -10.82 10.86
N ASP A 6 -3.32 -10.78 9.75
CA ASP A 6 -3.97 -11.94 9.15
C ASP A 6 -3.08 -12.68 8.13
N GLY A 7 -1.79 -12.36 8.08
CA GLY A 7 -0.79 -13.01 7.23
C GLY A 7 -0.85 -12.62 5.76
N ARG A 8 -1.56 -11.53 5.42
CA ARG A 8 -1.72 -11.04 4.04
C ARG A 8 -0.96 -9.74 3.81
N LEU A 9 -0.48 -9.55 2.59
CA LEU A 9 0.11 -8.29 2.16
C LEU A 9 -0.97 -7.27 1.81
N GLY A 10 -0.80 -6.03 2.29
CA GLY A 10 -1.68 -4.90 2.00
C GLY A 10 -0.92 -3.57 1.91
N PHE A 11 -1.66 -2.51 1.60
CA PHE A 11 -1.16 -1.15 1.72
C PHE A 11 -1.46 -0.58 3.11
N PRO A 12 -0.63 0.35 3.61
CA PRO A 12 -0.95 1.10 4.82
C PRO A 12 -2.22 1.96 4.65
N GLY A 13 -2.97 2.11 5.73
CA GLY A 13 -4.23 2.85 5.82
C GLY A 13 -5.28 2.05 6.59
N GLY A 14 -6.46 2.64 6.77
CA GLY A 14 -7.51 2.05 7.60
C GLY A 14 -8.89 2.61 7.31
N TYR A 15 -9.79 2.47 8.29
CA TYR A 15 -11.15 2.97 8.16
C TYR A 15 -11.22 4.47 8.39
N VAL A 16 -12.09 5.14 7.64
CA VAL A 16 -12.46 6.52 7.91
C VAL A 16 -13.55 6.53 8.98
N GLU A 17 -13.35 7.30 10.03
CA GLU A 17 -14.29 7.44 11.15
C GLU A 17 -15.25 8.62 10.93
N LEU A 18 -16.39 8.62 11.64
CA LEU A 18 -17.40 9.68 11.53
C LEU A 18 -16.88 11.08 11.91
N GLN A 19 -15.78 11.13 12.67
CA GLN A 19 -15.15 12.36 13.14
C GLN A 19 -14.07 12.90 12.19
N ASP A 20 -13.66 12.11 11.19
CA ASP A 20 -12.76 12.57 10.15
C ASP A 20 -13.51 13.53 9.20
N GLY A 21 -12.99 14.74 8.98
CA GLY A 21 -13.65 15.75 8.15
C GLY A 21 -13.55 15.45 6.65
N SER A 22 -12.74 14.47 6.24
CA SER A 22 -12.60 13.98 4.86
C SER A 22 -11.97 12.58 4.82
N LEU A 23 -12.03 11.93 3.64
CA LEU A 23 -11.31 10.67 3.38
C LEU A 23 -9.80 10.85 3.58
N GLU A 24 -9.25 11.97 3.13
CA GLU A 24 -7.82 12.25 3.24
C GLU A 24 -7.40 12.49 4.70
N GLU A 25 -8.22 13.14 5.52
CA GLU A 25 -7.92 13.31 6.94
C GLU A 25 -7.90 11.97 7.68
N GLY A 26 -8.90 11.11 7.46
CA GLY A 26 -8.90 9.75 8.00
C GLY A 26 -7.70 8.93 7.53
N LEU A 27 -7.39 8.99 6.22
CA LEU A 27 -6.22 8.29 5.68
C LEU A 27 -4.91 8.75 6.32
N ASN A 28 -4.67 10.05 6.46
CA ASN A 28 -3.42 10.53 7.06
C ASN A 28 -3.32 10.22 8.56
N ARG A 29 -4.47 10.16 9.27
CA ARG A 29 -4.53 9.69 10.66
C ARG A 29 -4.10 8.22 10.75
N GLU A 30 -4.75 7.35 9.98
CA GLU A 30 -4.43 5.92 9.91
C GLU A 30 -2.96 5.67 9.53
N LEU A 31 -2.44 6.39 8.53
CA LEU A 31 -1.03 6.29 8.16
C LEU A 31 -0.09 6.68 9.31
N SER A 32 -0.47 7.64 10.14
CA SER A 32 0.35 8.04 11.29
C SER A 32 0.31 6.99 12.41
N GLU A 33 -0.81 6.31 12.60
CA GLU A 33 -0.96 5.22 13.57
C GLU A 33 -0.14 3.98 13.16
N GLU A 34 -0.18 3.61 11.88
CA GLU A 34 0.50 2.42 11.35
C GLU A 34 1.99 2.63 11.05
N LEU A 35 2.40 3.84 10.64
CA LEU A 35 3.76 4.11 10.15
C LEU A 35 4.57 5.01 11.09
N GLY A 36 3.95 5.58 12.12
CA GLY A 36 4.58 6.42 13.13
C GLY A 36 4.86 7.86 12.69
N GLU A 37 5.60 8.60 13.50
CA GLU A 37 5.80 10.05 13.38
C GLU A 37 6.38 10.50 12.02
N ALA A 38 7.16 9.65 11.36
CA ALA A 38 7.74 9.95 10.05
C ALA A 38 6.67 10.16 8.95
N ALA A 39 5.47 9.59 9.12
CA ALA A 39 4.35 9.82 8.21
C ALA A 39 3.89 11.29 8.19
N ALA A 40 4.08 12.03 9.29
CA ALA A 40 3.71 13.45 9.38
C ALA A 40 4.57 14.36 8.47
N ALA A 41 5.67 13.86 7.92
CA ALA A 41 6.53 14.59 6.98
C ALA A 41 5.93 14.71 5.57
N PHE A 42 4.78 14.08 5.30
CA PHE A 42 4.02 14.22 4.07
C PHE A 42 2.52 14.18 4.36
N ARG A 43 1.72 14.58 3.36
CA ARG A 43 0.27 14.39 3.37
C ARG A 43 -0.16 13.73 2.07
N VAL A 44 -1.05 12.75 2.20
CA VAL A 44 -1.80 12.21 1.08
C VAL A 44 -3.00 13.14 0.84
N GLU A 45 -3.14 13.63 -0.38
CA GLU A 45 -4.13 14.63 -0.76
C GLU A 45 -5.08 14.06 -1.83
N ARG A 46 -6.17 14.79 -2.13
CA ARG A 46 -7.13 14.37 -3.16
C ARG A 46 -6.48 14.11 -4.53
N ALA A 47 -5.42 14.86 -4.88
CA ALA A 47 -4.68 14.67 -6.14
C ALA A 47 -3.91 13.34 -6.20
N ASP A 48 -3.69 12.70 -5.05
CA ASP A 48 -3.04 11.40 -4.95
C ASP A 48 -4.04 10.25 -5.12
N HIS A 49 -5.36 10.52 -5.20
CA HIS A 49 -6.41 9.51 -5.41
C HIS A 49 -6.27 8.83 -6.78
N ARG A 50 -6.57 7.53 -6.84
CA ARG A 50 -6.50 6.72 -8.07
C ARG A 50 -7.81 6.01 -8.38
N SER A 51 -8.34 5.25 -7.43
CA SER A 51 -9.53 4.43 -7.68
C SER A 51 -10.36 4.22 -6.41
N SER A 52 -11.58 3.76 -6.62
CA SER A 52 -12.52 3.39 -5.56
C SER A 52 -13.22 2.10 -5.95
N HIS A 53 -13.21 1.10 -5.07
CA HIS A 53 -13.82 -0.20 -5.35
C HIS A 53 -14.77 -0.60 -4.24
N ALA A 54 -16.02 -0.90 -4.61
CA ALA A 54 -16.98 -1.49 -3.69
C ALA A 54 -16.66 -2.96 -3.48
N ALA A 55 -16.60 -3.40 -2.23
CA ALA A 55 -16.48 -4.83 -1.93
C ALA A 55 -17.79 -5.54 -2.28
N SER A 56 -17.71 -6.75 -2.82
CA SER A 56 -18.89 -7.57 -3.16
C SER A 56 -19.63 -8.14 -1.93
N GLY A 57 -19.17 -7.83 -0.71
CA GLY A 57 -19.68 -8.36 0.54
C GLY A 57 -20.12 -7.24 1.52
N PRO A 58 -19.40 -7.01 2.63
CA PRO A 58 -19.80 -5.98 3.59
C PRO A 58 -19.83 -4.60 2.92
N HIS A 59 -20.71 -3.71 3.39
CA HIS A 59 -20.93 -2.38 2.82
C HIS A 59 -19.76 -1.42 3.08
N PHE A 60 -18.61 -1.65 2.45
CA PHE A 60 -17.48 -0.71 2.43
C PHE A 60 -16.95 -0.51 1.01
N VAL A 61 -16.35 0.67 0.81
CA VAL A 61 -15.66 1.08 -0.41
C VAL A 61 -14.19 1.29 -0.06
N ALA A 62 -13.30 0.61 -0.77
CA ALA A 62 -11.87 0.80 -0.64
C ALA A 62 -11.42 1.94 -1.57
N HIS A 63 -10.88 3.02 -0.99
CA HIS A 63 -10.29 4.12 -1.72
C HIS A 63 -8.77 3.94 -1.80
N PHE A 64 -8.21 4.06 -3.00
CA PHE A 64 -6.78 3.85 -3.22
C PHE A 64 -6.09 5.14 -3.64
N TYR A 65 -4.92 5.38 -3.05
CA TYR A 65 -4.10 6.56 -3.25
C TYR A 65 -2.65 6.16 -3.52
N ALA A 66 -1.96 6.94 -4.35
CA ALA A 66 -0.54 6.74 -4.65
C ALA A 66 0.23 8.04 -4.44
N LYS A 67 1.04 8.09 -3.37
CA LYS A 67 1.87 9.24 -3.02
C LYS A 67 3.32 9.04 -3.43
N ARG A 68 3.87 9.97 -4.22
CA ARG A 68 5.32 10.01 -4.48
C ARG A 68 6.04 10.64 -3.28
N LEU A 69 7.01 9.90 -2.74
CA LEU A 69 7.91 10.37 -1.69
C LEU A 69 9.34 10.51 -2.22
N THR A 70 10.15 11.32 -1.54
CA THR A 70 11.60 11.23 -1.68
C THR A 70 12.11 9.94 -1.05
N LEU A 71 13.30 9.48 -1.47
CA LEU A 71 13.93 8.29 -0.87
C LEU A 71 14.21 8.47 0.63
N GLU A 72 14.56 9.68 1.04
CA GLU A 72 14.79 10.03 2.44
C GLU A 72 13.51 9.89 3.27
N GLN A 73 12.40 10.47 2.81
CA GLN A 73 11.09 10.31 3.47
C GLN A 73 10.68 8.84 3.58
N LEU A 74 10.82 8.07 2.49
CA LEU A 74 10.46 6.65 2.49
C LEU A 74 11.34 5.84 3.46
N THR A 75 12.64 6.13 3.52
CA THR A 75 13.57 5.48 4.46
C THR A 75 13.31 5.87 5.91
N ALA A 76 12.90 7.12 6.17
CA ALA A 76 12.50 7.57 7.49
C ALA A 76 11.25 6.85 7.98
N VAL A 77 10.25 6.65 7.10
CA VAL A 77 9.06 5.83 7.37
C VAL A 77 9.46 4.40 7.75
N GLU A 78 10.29 3.75 6.94
CA GLU A 78 10.71 2.36 7.21
C GLU A 78 11.46 2.20 8.54
N ARG A 79 12.24 3.22 8.92
CA ARG A 79 12.96 3.23 10.20
C ARG A 79 12.05 3.47 11.39
N GLY A 80 11.02 4.31 11.22
CA GLY A 80 10.09 4.69 12.28
C GLY A 80 8.98 3.68 12.52
N ALA A 81 8.54 2.96 11.48
CA ALA A 81 7.39 2.07 11.54
C ALA A 81 7.45 0.99 12.64
N PRO A 82 8.60 0.40 13.00
CA PRO A 82 8.67 -0.54 14.14
C PRO A 82 8.34 0.07 15.51
N HIS A 83 8.30 1.40 15.61
CA HIS A 83 7.92 2.15 16.82
C HIS A 83 6.50 2.72 16.75
N ALA A 84 5.78 2.46 15.66
CA ALA A 84 4.40 2.91 15.48
C ALA A 84 3.44 2.15 16.42
N LYS A 85 2.26 2.74 16.65
CA LYS A 85 1.24 2.22 17.57
C LYS A 85 0.84 0.78 17.21
N ASP A 86 0.71 0.50 15.92
CA ASP A 86 0.12 -0.76 15.43
C ASP A 86 1.17 -1.83 15.11
N HIS A 87 2.45 -1.53 15.31
CA HIS A 87 3.52 -2.48 15.07
C HIS A 87 3.46 -3.66 16.06
N GLY A 88 3.47 -4.88 15.54
CA GLY A 88 3.33 -6.12 16.31
C GLY A 88 1.89 -6.44 16.72
N LEU A 89 0.92 -5.60 16.32
CA LEU A 89 -0.51 -5.83 16.50
C LEU A 89 -1.14 -6.04 15.12
N GLU A 90 -1.63 -4.96 14.50
CA GLU A 90 -2.30 -5.02 13.19
C GLU A 90 -1.27 -5.09 12.04
N VAL A 91 -0.07 -4.54 12.27
CA VAL A 91 1.02 -4.46 11.29
C VAL A 91 2.23 -5.28 11.76
N LEU A 92 2.59 -6.30 10.98
CA LEU A 92 3.71 -7.21 11.31
C LEU A 92 5.03 -6.82 10.67
N GLY A 93 5.04 -5.89 9.71
CA GLY A 93 6.26 -5.34 9.13
C GLY A 93 6.09 -4.80 7.72
N LEU A 94 6.92 -3.80 7.37
CA LEU A 94 6.95 -3.22 6.03
C LEU A 94 7.84 -4.03 5.08
N VAL A 95 7.43 -4.08 3.81
CA VAL A 95 8.20 -4.68 2.71
C VAL A 95 8.22 -3.75 1.50
N ARG A 96 9.39 -3.64 0.84
CA ARG A 96 9.51 -3.04 -0.49
C ARG A 96 9.12 -4.07 -1.55
N VAL A 97 8.34 -3.64 -2.54
CA VAL A 97 7.99 -4.47 -3.70
C VAL A 97 9.23 -4.56 -4.61
N PRO A 98 9.74 -5.75 -4.93
CA PRO A 98 10.80 -5.89 -5.91
C PRO A 98 10.23 -5.57 -7.31
N LEU A 99 10.78 -4.56 -7.99
CA LEU A 99 10.32 -4.14 -9.32
C LEU A 99 11.13 -4.79 -10.47
N TYR A 100 12.08 -5.65 -10.13
CA TYR A 100 12.89 -6.38 -11.10
C TYR A 100 12.36 -7.79 -11.29
N THR A 101 12.75 -8.42 -12.40
CA THR A 101 12.64 -9.86 -12.61
C THR A 101 14.05 -10.44 -12.72
N LEU A 102 14.34 -11.48 -11.95
CA LEU A 102 15.61 -12.19 -12.02
C LEU A 102 15.72 -12.98 -13.33
N ARG A 103 16.95 -13.41 -13.67
CA ARG A 103 17.24 -14.10 -14.94
C ARG A 103 16.53 -15.44 -15.10
N ASP A 104 16.06 -16.04 -14.00
CA ASP A 104 15.26 -17.26 -14.00
C ASP A 104 13.81 -17.02 -14.47
N GLY A 105 13.41 -15.76 -14.65
CA GLY A 105 12.06 -15.36 -15.04
C GLY A 105 11.03 -15.45 -13.92
N VAL A 106 11.42 -15.87 -12.71
CA VAL A 106 10.52 -16.15 -11.59
C VAL A 106 10.81 -15.24 -10.40
N GLY A 107 12.08 -15.09 -10.01
CA GLY A 107 12.43 -14.30 -8.84
C GLY A 107 12.20 -12.79 -9.04
N GLY A 108 11.91 -12.08 -7.95
CA GLY A 108 11.58 -10.65 -7.99
C GLY A 108 10.09 -10.40 -7.99
N LEU A 109 9.59 -9.53 -8.87
CA LEU A 109 8.17 -9.16 -8.94
C LEU A 109 7.25 -10.38 -9.17
N PRO A 110 7.54 -11.34 -10.07
CA PRO A 110 6.63 -12.46 -10.30
C PRO A 110 6.43 -13.30 -9.03
N ALA A 111 7.52 -13.75 -8.39
CA ALA A 111 7.44 -14.47 -7.10
C ALA A 111 6.80 -13.62 -5.98
N PHE A 112 6.97 -12.30 -5.97
CA PHE A 112 6.29 -11.44 -5.00
C PHE A 112 4.77 -11.45 -5.16
N LEU A 113 4.28 -11.45 -6.41
CA LEU A 113 2.86 -11.46 -6.74
C LEU A 113 2.14 -12.80 -6.45
N GLU A 114 2.91 -13.86 -6.14
CA GLU A 114 2.41 -15.15 -5.66
C GLU A 114 2.14 -15.19 -4.14
N ASN A 115 2.48 -14.12 -3.40
CA ASN A 115 2.09 -14.00 -2.00
C ASN A 115 0.57 -13.84 -1.86
N THR A 116 0.05 -14.02 -0.64
CA THR A 116 -1.36 -13.77 -0.36
C THR A 116 -1.59 -12.28 -0.09
N PHE A 117 -2.53 -11.67 -0.80
CA PHE A 117 -2.89 -10.25 -0.66
C PHE A 117 -4.26 -10.09 -0.01
N ILE A 118 -4.46 -8.98 0.71
CA ILE A 118 -5.78 -8.63 1.25
C ILE A 118 -6.65 -8.01 0.16
N GLY A 119 -7.91 -8.44 0.08
CA GLY A 119 -8.91 -7.86 -0.83
C GLY A 119 -8.39 -7.74 -2.26
N ILE A 120 -8.33 -6.49 -2.76
CA ILE A 120 -7.90 -6.14 -4.11
C ILE A 120 -6.52 -5.47 -4.16
N ALA A 121 -5.71 -5.63 -3.11
CA ALA A 121 -4.42 -4.94 -3.01
C ALA A 121 -3.42 -5.37 -4.11
N ARG A 122 -3.54 -6.59 -4.61
CA ARG A 122 -2.71 -7.09 -5.73
C ARG A 122 -3.06 -6.36 -7.03
N GLU A 123 -4.34 -6.19 -7.32
CA GLU A 123 -4.85 -5.50 -8.49
C GLU A 123 -4.48 -4.00 -8.43
N GLN A 124 -4.68 -3.36 -7.28
CA GLN A 124 -4.27 -1.96 -7.04
C GLN A 124 -2.76 -1.75 -7.23
N LEU A 125 -1.93 -2.70 -6.80
CA LEU A 125 -0.49 -2.67 -7.04
C LEU A 125 -0.19 -2.72 -8.56
N LEU A 126 -0.78 -3.68 -9.27
CA LEU A 126 -0.54 -3.85 -10.71
C LEU A 126 -0.97 -2.63 -11.52
N GLU A 127 -2.15 -2.08 -11.23
CA GLU A 127 -2.67 -0.86 -11.87
C GLU A 127 -1.74 0.33 -11.63
N ALA A 128 -1.30 0.55 -10.38
CA ALA A 128 -0.37 1.63 -10.06
C ALA A 128 1.00 1.47 -10.76
N LEU A 129 1.53 0.25 -10.83
CA LEU A 129 2.81 0.01 -11.52
C LEU A 129 2.69 0.25 -13.02
N GLN A 130 1.56 -0.10 -13.64
CA GLN A 130 1.27 0.19 -15.03
C GLN A 130 1.16 1.71 -15.27
N ASP A 131 0.42 2.43 -14.45
CA ASP A 131 0.24 3.89 -14.55
C ASP A 131 1.55 4.66 -14.37
N LEU A 132 2.45 4.13 -13.54
CA LEU A 132 3.80 4.69 -13.34
C LEU A 132 4.79 4.30 -14.46
N GLY A 133 4.38 3.50 -15.44
CA GLY A 133 5.24 3.03 -16.53
C GLY A 133 6.34 2.07 -16.07
N LEU A 134 6.13 1.39 -14.93
CA LEU A 134 7.05 0.41 -14.35
C LEU A 134 6.79 -1.02 -14.84
N LEU A 135 5.64 -1.23 -15.48
CA LEU A 135 5.32 -2.42 -16.25
C LEU A 135 5.26 -2.02 -17.72
N GLU A 136 5.88 -2.81 -18.59
CA GLU A 136 5.61 -2.68 -20.01
C GLU A 136 4.15 -3.05 -20.27
N SER A 137 3.45 -2.25 -21.08
CA SER A 137 2.11 -2.56 -21.57
C SER A 137 2.18 -3.70 -22.59
N THR A 138 2.56 -4.89 -22.13
CA THR A 138 2.57 -6.10 -22.94
C THR A 138 1.25 -6.83 -22.77
N SER A 139 0.43 -6.73 -23.81
CA SER A 139 -0.51 -7.76 -24.22
C SER A 139 0.15 -9.15 -24.13
N GLY A 140 -0.04 -9.85 -23.01
CA GLY A 140 0.38 -11.25 -22.90
C GLY A 140 1.16 -11.67 -21.66
N LEU A 141 1.03 -11.02 -20.50
CA LEU A 141 1.26 -11.75 -19.26
C LEU A 141 0.15 -12.81 -19.12
N LYS A 142 0.48 -14.04 -19.50
CA LYS A 142 -0.20 -15.21 -18.94
C LYS A 142 0.21 -15.28 -17.47
N LEU A 143 -0.66 -14.77 -16.61
CA LEU A 143 -0.80 -15.28 -15.25
C LEU A 143 -1.25 -16.74 -15.31
#